data_AF-A0A925VYR2-F1
#
_entry.id   AF-A0A925VYR2-F1
#
_cell.length_a   1.000
_cell.length_b   1.000
_cell.length_c   1.000
_cell.angle_alpha   90.00
_cell.angle_beta   90.00
_cell.angle_gamma   90.00
#
_symmetry.space_group_name_H-M   'P 1'
#
loop_
_entity.id
_entity.type
_entity.pdbx_description
1 polymer ?
#
loop_
_entity_poly.entity_id
_entity_poly.type
_entity_poly.pdbx_seq_one_letter_code
_entity_poly.pdbx_strand_id
1 'polypeptide(L)'
;SDQVKLRKAIGNLVFQRLEGEDSGEHAHSADDGHEHGVTMDQGKLVPTTSAGAPMTDGEGGESPIVAINKPLLEAFNAMWDAASSLEIAEPKAAIPHMKLALAAIERARSAERIYLRGKPPVVIVDVAKVRLVGKDTGQVNQRAAREALSPRDAAREARLLAAALLLTRDANAGRDSLALLRLETITDAPRLAAALNDVLEVVRRGGDATASLIRARRMLGMGARSDSLSGWRGR
;
A
#
# COMPACT_ATOMS: atom_id res chain seq x y z
N SER A 1 -37.86 -2.39 18.20
CA SER A 1 -37.13 -1.14 18.46
C SER A 1 -36.43 -0.71 17.17
N ASP A 2 -36.48 0.57 16.81
CA ASP A 2 -35.83 1.09 15.59
C ASP A 2 -34.32 0.86 15.57
N GLN A 3 -33.68 0.76 16.75
CA GLN A 3 -32.25 0.43 16.89
C GLN A 3 -31.90 -0.96 16.36
N VAL A 4 -32.80 -1.94 16.51
CA VAL A 4 -32.61 -3.31 16.00
C VAL A 4 -32.70 -3.33 14.47
N LYS A 5 -33.63 -2.54 13.90
CA LYS A 5 -33.77 -2.39 12.45
C LYS A 5 -32.55 -1.69 11.86
N LEU A 6 -32.04 -0.65 12.53
CA LEU A 6 -30.84 0.07 12.13
C LEU A 6 -29.59 -0.84 12.15
N ARG A 7 -29.41 -1.64 13.21
CA ARG A 7 -28.33 -2.63 13.31
C ARG A 7 -28.37 -3.62 12.15
N LYS A 8 -29.55 -4.17 11.85
CA LYS A 8 -29.74 -5.11 10.73
C LYS A 8 -29.45 -4.45 9.37
N ALA A 9 -29.95 -3.22 9.15
CA ALA A 9 -29.73 -2.50 7.90
C ALA A 9 -28.25 -2.15 7.66
N ILE A 10 -27.53 -1.69 8.69
CA ILE A 10 -26.10 -1.37 8.59
C ILE A 10 -25.28 -2.65 8.39
N GLY A 11 -25.61 -3.73 9.12
CA GLY A 11 -25.00 -5.03 8.91
C GLY A 11 -25.12 -5.48 7.46
N ASN A 12 -26.33 -5.47 6.92
CA ASN A 12 -26.58 -5.84 5.54
C ASN A 12 -25.79 -4.98 4.55
N LEU A 13 -25.73 -3.66 4.72
CA LEU A 13 -24.99 -2.76 3.83
C LEU A 13 -23.47 -3.05 3.83
N VAL A 14 -22.89 -3.28 5.01
CA VAL A 14 -21.45 -3.51 5.15
C VAL A 14 -21.06 -4.86 4.54
N PHE A 15 -21.85 -5.91 4.77
CA PHE A 15 -21.55 -7.24 4.25
C PHE A 15 -21.97 -7.43 2.78
N GLN A 16 -22.97 -6.69 2.27
CA GLN A 16 -23.33 -6.65 0.84
C GLN A 16 -22.19 -6.10 -0.03
N ARG A 17 -21.50 -5.04 0.40
CA ARG A 17 -20.44 -4.40 -0.40
C ARG A 17 -19.17 -5.26 -0.53
N LEU A 18 -18.97 -6.19 0.40
CA LEU A 18 -17.78 -7.03 0.49
C LEU A 18 -17.91 -8.36 -0.27
N GLU A 19 -19.13 -8.78 -0.64
CA GLU A 19 -19.39 -10.03 -1.37
C GLU A 19 -19.17 -9.92 -2.90
N GLY A 20 -18.78 -8.75 -3.38
CA GLY A 20 -18.38 -8.52 -4.78
C GLY A 20 -19.47 -7.81 -5.57
N GLU A 21 -19.14 -6.62 -6.08
CA GLU A 21 -19.78 -6.09 -7.27
C GLU A 21 -19.39 -7.00 -8.45
N ASP A 22 -20.17 -8.05 -8.70
CA ASP A 22 -20.29 -8.56 -10.07
C ASP A 22 -21.34 -7.70 -10.76
N SER A 23 -20.88 -6.76 -11.59
CA SER A 23 -21.72 -5.92 -12.43
C SER A 23 -22.32 -6.76 -13.57
N GLY A 24 -23.25 -7.65 -13.22
CA GLY A 24 -24.18 -8.29 -14.12
C GLY A 24 -25.52 -7.57 -14.06
N GLU A 25 -26.06 -7.21 -15.22
CA GLU A 25 -27.25 -6.39 -15.43
C GLU A 25 -28.54 -7.05 -14.92
N HIS A 26 -28.73 -7.15 -13.61
CA HIS A 26 -29.98 -7.58 -13.00
C HIS A 26 -30.38 -6.61 -11.88
N ALA A 27 -31.40 -5.79 -12.17
CA ALA A 27 -32.05 -4.96 -11.16
C ALA A 27 -32.82 -5.87 -10.20
N HIS A 28 -32.21 -6.20 -9.06
CA HIS A 28 -32.87 -6.98 -8.01
C HIS A 28 -33.90 -6.13 -7.27
N SER A 29 -35.16 -6.58 -7.26
CA SER A 29 -36.25 -5.94 -6.51
C SER A 29 -36.25 -6.43 -5.05
N ALA A 30 -36.86 -5.65 -4.16
CA ALA A 30 -36.89 -5.89 -2.71
C ALA A 30 -37.59 -7.19 -2.25
N ASP A 31 -38.07 -8.02 -3.18
CA ASP A 31 -38.84 -9.26 -2.93
C ASP A 31 -38.16 -10.53 -3.52
N ASP A 32 -36.87 -10.45 -3.91
CA ASP A 32 -36.15 -11.55 -4.58
C ASP A 32 -35.70 -12.70 -3.64
N GLY A 33 -36.13 -12.72 -2.37
CA GLY A 33 -35.96 -13.88 -1.47
C GLY A 33 -34.53 -14.36 -1.18
N HIS A 34 -33.49 -13.65 -1.63
CA HIS A 34 -32.10 -13.95 -1.31
C HIS A 34 -31.80 -13.34 0.06
N GLU A 35 -32.02 -14.13 1.11
CA GLU A 35 -31.74 -13.71 2.47
C GLU A 35 -30.24 -13.44 2.62
N HIS A 36 -29.91 -12.16 2.66
CA HIS A 36 -28.56 -11.62 2.79
C HIS A 36 -27.82 -12.36 3.91
N GLY A 37 -26.52 -12.63 3.68
CA GLY A 37 -25.63 -13.53 4.43
C GLY A 37 -25.54 -13.41 5.96
N VAL A 38 -26.40 -12.61 6.62
CA VAL A 38 -26.42 -12.34 8.05
C VAL A 38 -27.87 -12.17 8.56
N THR A 39 -28.24 -12.91 9.61
CA THR A 39 -29.48 -12.77 10.38
C THR A 39 -29.20 -12.28 11.78
N MET A 40 -30.26 -11.91 12.50
CA MET A 40 -30.14 -11.49 13.89
C MET A 40 -30.61 -12.63 14.80
N ASP A 41 -29.71 -13.18 15.59
CA ASP A 41 -29.99 -14.19 16.60
C ASP A 41 -29.52 -13.70 17.98
N GLN A 42 -30.40 -13.82 18.98
CA GLN A 42 -30.19 -13.32 20.35
C GLN A 42 -29.63 -11.88 20.45
N GLY A 43 -30.02 -10.99 19.54
CA GLY A 43 -29.56 -9.60 19.54
C GLY A 43 -28.18 -9.37 18.91
N LYS A 44 -27.56 -10.40 18.32
CA LYS A 44 -26.29 -10.32 17.59
C LYS A 44 -26.48 -10.70 16.13
N LEU A 45 -25.60 -10.20 15.28
CA LEU A 45 -25.56 -10.59 13.88
C LEU A 45 -24.82 -11.92 13.74
N VAL A 46 -25.43 -12.89 13.07
CA VAL A 46 -24.93 -14.26 12.85
C VAL A 46 -25.02 -14.57 11.36
N PRO A 47 -24.04 -15.25 10.74
CA PRO A 47 -24.10 -15.53 9.31
C PRO A 47 -25.28 -16.44 8.97
N THR A 48 -25.84 -16.31 7.76
CA THR A 48 -26.93 -17.17 7.27
C THR A 48 -26.41 -18.25 6.35
N THR A 49 -27.07 -19.40 6.40
CA THR A 49 -26.96 -20.43 5.37
C THR A 49 -27.72 -20.01 4.11
N SER A 50 -27.47 -20.67 2.98
CA SER A 50 -28.23 -20.47 1.73
C SER A 50 -29.75 -20.73 1.87
N ALA A 51 -30.18 -21.34 2.98
CA ALA A 51 -31.57 -21.58 3.32
C ALA A 51 -32.15 -20.56 4.33
N GLY A 52 -31.44 -19.46 4.63
CA GLY A 52 -31.93 -18.40 5.51
C GLY A 52 -31.83 -18.67 7.02
N ALA A 53 -31.41 -19.87 7.41
CA ALA A 53 -31.25 -20.23 8.82
C ALA A 53 -29.95 -19.65 9.40
N PRO A 54 -29.95 -19.21 10.69
CA PRO A 54 -28.73 -18.83 11.41
C PRO A 54 -27.72 -19.98 11.41
N MET A 55 -26.51 -19.72 10.94
CA MET A 55 -25.43 -20.69 10.95
C MET A 55 -24.86 -20.77 12.37
N THR A 56 -25.25 -21.81 13.11
CA THR A 56 -24.65 -22.14 14.41
C THR A 56 -23.31 -22.84 14.20
N ASP A 57 -22.32 -22.56 15.05
CA ASP A 57 -20.92 -23.07 14.99
C ASP A 57 -20.81 -24.62 15.12
N GLY A 58 -21.37 -25.36 14.18
CA GLY A 58 -21.29 -26.81 14.10
C GLY A 58 -20.67 -27.25 12.79
N GLU A 59 -19.36 -27.56 12.84
CA GLU A 59 -18.49 -28.45 12.01
C GLU A 59 -18.85 -28.85 10.55
N GLY A 60 -19.82 -28.24 9.89
CA GLY A 60 -20.29 -28.60 8.56
C GLY A 60 -20.11 -27.46 7.58
N GLY A 61 -18.99 -27.46 6.84
CA GLY A 61 -18.84 -26.76 5.58
C GLY A 61 -19.15 -25.27 5.61
N GLU A 62 -18.34 -24.48 6.34
CA GLU A 62 -18.31 -23.03 6.14
C GLU A 62 -17.98 -22.74 4.66
N SER A 63 -18.91 -22.08 3.95
CA SER A 63 -18.62 -21.54 2.62
C SER A 63 -17.35 -20.67 2.72
N PRO A 64 -16.36 -20.80 1.81
CA PRO A 64 -15.08 -20.11 1.91
C PRO A 64 -15.20 -18.59 2.13
N ILE A 65 -16.27 -17.98 1.62
CA ILE A 65 -16.56 -16.56 1.74
C ILE A 65 -17.02 -16.17 3.16
N VAL A 66 -17.82 -17.03 3.81
CA VAL A 66 -18.29 -16.82 5.19
C VAL A 66 -17.13 -16.94 6.19
N ALA A 67 -16.21 -17.87 5.96
CA ALA A 67 -15.02 -18.04 6.79
C ALA A 67 -14.08 -16.81 6.76
N ILE A 68 -13.98 -16.12 5.61
CA ILE A 68 -13.15 -14.91 5.45
C ILE A 68 -13.74 -13.72 6.23
N ASN A 69 -15.08 -13.61 6.27
CA ASN A 69 -15.77 -12.46 6.86
C ASN A 69 -16.19 -12.64 8.33
N LYS A 70 -16.08 -13.86 8.89
CA LYS A 70 -16.40 -14.17 10.29
C LYS A 70 -15.71 -13.24 11.32
N PRO A 71 -14.41 -12.91 11.20
CA PRO A 71 -13.76 -11.98 12.13
C PRO A 71 -14.31 -10.54 12.03
N LEU A 72 -14.78 -10.10 10.87
CA LEU A 72 -15.39 -8.77 10.69
C LEU A 72 -16.77 -8.69 11.35
N LEU A 73 -17.54 -9.78 11.29
CA LEU A 73 -18.84 -9.87 11.95
C LEU A 73 -18.70 -9.85 13.48
N GLU A 74 -17.74 -10.58 14.02
CA GLU A 74 -17.39 -10.55 15.43
C GLU A 74 -16.96 -9.13 15.87
N ALA A 75 -16.14 -8.46 15.07
CA ALA A 75 -15.72 -7.08 15.33
C ALA A 75 -16.92 -6.13 15.37
N PHE A 76 -17.82 -6.21 14.38
CA PHE A 76 -19.02 -5.38 14.32
C PHE A 76 -19.93 -5.58 15.54
N ASN A 77 -20.19 -6.83 15.93
CA ASN A 77 -21.00 -7.13 17.10
C ASN A 77 -20.39 -6.55 18.39
N ALA A 78 -19.08 -6.72 18.58
CA ALA A 78 -18.38 -6.18 19.74
C ALA A 78 -18.34 -4.63 19.73
N MET A 79 -18.19 -4.00 18.56
CA MET A 79 -18.26 -2.54 18.44
C MET A 79 -19.66 -2.00 18.74
N TRP A 80 -20.70 -2.72 18.33
CA TRP A 80 -22.07 -2.34 18.63
C TRP A 80 -22.34 -2.38 20.14
N ASP A 81 -21.92 -3.45 20.81
CA ASP A 81 -22.06 -3.58 22.26
C ASP A 81 -21.27 -2.47 22.99
N ALA A 82 -20.06 -2.15 22.51
CA ALA A 82 -19.28 -1.01 23.03
C ALA A 82 -19.98 0.33 22.85
N ALA A 83 -20.56 0.58 21.66
CA ALA A 83 -21.29 1.81 21.37
C ALA A 83 -22.51 1.96 22.28
N SER A 84 -23.27 0.88 22.49
CA SER A 84 -24.41 0.86 23.42
C SER A 84 -23.99 1.20 24.86
N SER A 85 -22.86 0.68 25.36
CA SER A 85 -22.32 1.05 26.67
C SER A 85 -21.86 2.52 26.75
N LEU A 86 -21.33 3.07 25.66
CA LEU A 86 -20.90 4.47 25.61
C LEU A 86 -22.09 5.44 25.54
N GLU A 87 -23.17 5.08 24.85
CA GLU A 87 -24.40 5.88 24.78
C GLU A 87 -25.03 6.10 26.17
N ILE A 88 -24.90 5.11 27.06
CA ILE A 88 -25.36 5.22 28.47
C ILE A 88 -24.29 5.77 29.41
N ALA A 89 -23.21 6.36 28.88
CA ALA A 89 -22.10 6.96 29.62
C ALA A 89 -21.35 5.97 30.55
N GLU A 90 -21.26 4.70 30.19
CA GLU A 90 -20.51 3.67 30.92
C GLU A 90 -19.18 3.28 30.22
N PRO A 91 -18.12 4.12 30.33
CA PRO A 91 -16.86 3.85 29.63
C PRO A 91 -16.16 2.59 30.13
N LYS A 92 -16.32 2.24 31.41
CA LYS A 92 -15.70 1.03 31.98
C LYS A 92 -16.29 -0.26 31.40
N ALA A 93 -17.60 -0.27 31.14
CA ALA A 93 -18.29 -1.41 30.53
C ALA A 93 -17.98 -1.54 29.04
N ALA A 94 -17.69 -0.43 28.35
CA ALA A 94 -17.32 -0.44 26.93
C ALA A 94 -15.93 -1.03 26.66
N ILE A 95 -14.96 -0.89 27.58
CA ILE A 95 -13.55 -1.28 27.37
C ILE A 95 -13.38 -2.76 26.96
N PRO A 96 -14.00 -3.75 27.65
CA PRO A 96 -13.93 -5.15 27.24
C PRO A 96 -14.40 -5.37 25.81
N HIS A 97 -15.53 -4.77 25.41
CA HIS A 97 -16.09 -4.88 24.07
C HIS A 97 -15.16 -4.25 23.01
N MET A 98 -14.57 -3.09 23.30
CA MET A 98 -13.57 -2.48 22.41
C MET A 98 -12.31 -3.34 22.23
N LYS A 99 -11.84 -4.04 23.27
CA LYS A 99 -10.71 -4.96 23.17
C LYS A 99 -11.04 -6.19 22.30
N LEU A 100 -12.25 -6.72 22.44
CA LEU A 100 -12.73 -7.84 21.61
C LEU A 100 -12.82 -7.42 20.13
N ALA A 101 -13.36 -6.22 19.85
CA ALA A 101 -13.40 -5.67 18.51
C ALA A 101 -12.01 -5.51 17.91
N LEU A 102 -11.05 -4.96 18.67
CA LEU A 102 -9.67 -4.79 18.21
C LEU A 102 -9.03 -6.14 17.85
N ALA A 103 -9.18 -7.15 18.71
CA ALA A 103 -8.64 -8.48 18.47
C ALA A 103 -9.26 -9.14 17.22
N ALA A 104 -10.54 -8.90 16.96
CA ALA A 104 -11.24 -9.40 15.77
C ALA A 104 -10.78 -8.69 14.48
N ILE A 105 -10.57 -7.38 14.52
CA ILE A 105 -10.01 -6.60 13.40
C ILE A 105 -8.57 -7.03 13.09
N GLU A 106 -7.75 -7.29 14.10
CA GLU A 106 -6.38 -7.79 13.89
C GLU A 106 -6.37 -9.16 13.21
N ARG A 107 -7.30 -10.05 13.59
CA ARG A 107 -7.51 -11.33 12.91
C ARG A 107 -7.93 -11.13 11.46
N ALA A 108 -8.89 -10.25 11.18
CA ALA A 108 -9.31 -9.93 9.81
C ALA A 108 -8.13 -9.41 8.95
N ARG A 109 -7.36 -8.46 9.49
CA ARG A 109 -6.18 -7.90 8.81
C ARG A 109 -5.10 -8.96 8.54
N SER A 110 -4.98 -9.95 9.41
CA SER A 110 -4.03 -11.06 9.20
C SER A 110 -4.45 -11.99 8.07
N ALA A 111 -5.76 -12.17 7.86
CA ALA A 111 -6.32 -12.98 6.77
C ALA A 111 -6.20 -12.30 5.40
N GLU A 112 -6.38 -10.96 5.34
CA GLU A 112 -6.22 -10.19 4.10
C GLU A 112 -4.77 -10.17 3.57
N ARG A 113 -3.79 -10.30 4.48
CA ARG A 113 -2.34 -10.26 4.16
C ARG A 113 -1.76 -11.64 3.80
N ILE A 114 -2.57 -12.54 3.28
CA ILE A 114 -2.09 -13.79 2.68
C ILE A 114 -1.63 -13.46 1.25
N TYR A 115 -0.33 -13.21 1.09
CA TYR A 115 0.25 -13.06 -0.24
C TYR A 115 0.25 -14.43 -0.94
N LEU A 116 0.18 -14.45 -2.27
CA LEU A 116 0.33 -15.67 -3.11
C LEU A 116 1.62 -16.48 -2.83
N ARG A 117 2.53 -15.96 -2.01
CA ARG A 117 3.80 -16.61 -1.57
C ARG A 117 3.89 -16.84 -0.05
N GLY A 118 2.79 -16.75 0.69
CA GLY A 118 2.74 -16.98 2.14
C GLY A 118 2.79 -15.72 3.01
N LYS A 119 2.90 -15.93 4.33
CA LYS A 119 2.94 -14.86 5.34
C LYS A 119 4.29 -14.11 5.26
N PRO A 120 4.33 -12.77 5.24
CA PRO A 120 5.58 -12.03 5.33
C PRO A 120 6.29 -12.39 6.63
N PRO A 121 7.63 -12.50 6.64
CA PRO A 121 8.36 -12.72 7.87
C PRO A 121 8.06 -11.60 8.86
N VAL A 122 7.76 -11.96 10.11
CA VAL A 122 7.57 -10.99 11.19
C VAL A 122 8.92 -10.35 11.46
N VAL A 123 9.08 -9.07 11.11
CA VAL A 123 10.27 -8.30 11.48
C VAL A 123 10.12 -7.90 12.94
N ILE A 124 10.76 -8.64 13.84
CA ILE A 124 10.85 -8.27 15.24
C ILE A 124 11.86 -7.12 15.35
N VAL A 125 11.35 -5.91 15.53
CA VAL A 125 12.17 -4.72 15.74
C VAL A 125 12.38 -4.53 17.23
N ASP A 126 13.63 -4.53 17.68
CA ASP A 126 13.99 -4.16 19.05
C ASP A 126 13.70 -2.66 19.25
N VAL A 127 12.59 -2.38 19.94
CA VAL A 127 12.10 -1.02 20.18
C VAL A 127 13.04 -0.22 21.09
N ALA A 128 13.77 -0.88 21.99
CA ALA A 128 14.72 -0.21 22.87
C ALA A 128 15.96 0.24 22.08
N LYS A 129 16.46 -0.63 21.20
CA LYS A 129 17.55 -0.32 20.27
C LYS A 129 17.17 0.77 19.26
N VAL A 130 15.96 0.71 18.70
CA VAL A 130 15.47 1.75 17.75
C VAL A 130 15.26 3.09 18.44
N ARG A 131 14.83 3.09 19.70
CA ARG A 131 14.67 4.33 20.48
C ARG A 131 15.99 4.85 21.06
N LEU A 132 17.11 4.17 20.81
CA LEU A 132 18.42 4.52 21.38
C LEU A 132 18.37 4.64 22.92
N VAL A 133 17.49 3.87 23.56
CA VAL A 133 17.34 3.86 25.02
C VAL A 133 18.23 2.74 25.56
N GLY A 134 19.46 3.09 25.93
CA GLY A 134 20.46 2.17 26.48
C GLY A 134 21.88 2.70 26.34
N LYS A 135 22.85 2.09 27.03
CA LYS A 135 24.29 2.39 26.87
C LYS A 135 24.89 1.79 25.59
N ASP A 136 24.13 0.98 24.86
CA ASP A 136 24.56 0.31 23.65
C ASP A 136 24.37 1.23 22.44
N THR A 137 25.43 1.92 22.05
CA THR A 137 25.46 2.68 20.80
C THR A 137 25.50 1.68 19.65
N GLY A 138 24.35 1.41 19.05
CA GLY A 138 24.23 0.44 17.95
C GLY A 138 25.31 0.65 16.88
N GLN A 139 25.93 -0.44 16.45
CA GLN A 139 26.86 -0.46 15.31
C GLN A 139 26.11 0.01 14.05
N VAL A 140 26.42 1.22 13.60
CA VAL A 140 25.86 1.77 12.36
C VAL A 140 26.66 1.20 11.21
N ASN A 141 26.00 0.52 10.26
CA ASN A 141 26.64 0.23 8.99
C ASN A 141 27.08 1.56 8.36
N GLN A 142 28.39 1.78 8.27
CA GLN A 142 28.90 2.96 7.59
C GLN A 142 28.36 2.94 6.17
N ARG A 143 27.58 3.96 5.83
CA ARG A 143 27.12 4.15 4.46
C ARG A 143 28.40 4.33 3.63
N ALA A 144 28.64 3.42 2.69
CA ALA A 144 29.80 3.52 1.81
C ALA A 144 29.85 4.93 1.22
N ALA A 145 31.01 5.58 1.32
CA ALA A 145 31.23 6.88 0.71
C ALA A 145 30.82 6.78 -0.76
N ARG A 146 30.02 7.74 -1.23
CA ARG A 146 29.62 7.76 -2.63
C ARG A 146 30.90 7.90 -3.45
N GLU A 147 31.18 6.90 -4.29
CA GLU A 147 32.35 6.93 -5.17
C GLU A 147 32.31 8.23 -5.97
N ALA A 148 33.45 8.93 -6.00
CA ALA A 148 33.55 10.18 -6.72
C ALA A 148 33.25 9.93 -8.20
N LEU A 149 32.46 10.81 -8.81
CA LEU A 149 32.20 10.76 -10.25
C LEU A 149 33.53 10.80 -11.00
N SER A 150 33.59 10.10 -12.13
CA SER A 150 34.71 10.27 -13.05
C SER A 150 34.79 11.76 -13.45
N PRO A 151 35.98 12.32 -13.72
CA PRO A 151 36.11 13.74 -14.13
C PRO A 151 35.21 14.10 -15.33
N ARG A 152 34.99 13.13 -16.23
CA ARG A 152 34.11 13.27 -17.38
C ARG A 152 32.63 13.36 -16.97
N ASP A 153 32.19 12.55 -16.03
CA ASP A 153 30.80 12.59 -15.55
C ASP A 153 30.55 13.79 -14.64
N ALA A 154 31.55 14.26 -13.91
CA ALA A 154 31.49 15.53 -13.18
C ALA A 154 31.31 16.73 -14.13
N ALA A 155 32.04 16.76 -15.25
CA ALA A 155 31.88 17.81 -16.27
C ALA A 155 30.49 17.77 -16.93
N ARG A 156 29.97 16.57 -17.19
CA ARG A 156 28.60 16.37 -17.71
C ARG A 156 27.54 16.80 -16.70
N GLU A 157 27.74 16.52 -15.40
CA GLU A 157 26.84 16.98 -14.34
C GLU A 157 26.79 18.51 -14.27
N ALA A 158 27.95 19.17 -14.32
CA ALA A 158 28.02 20.63 -14.35
C ALA A 158 27.28 21.22 -15.56
N ARG A 159 27.45 20.63 -16.76
CA ARG A 159 26.73 21.05 -17.98
C ARG A 159 25.22 20.82 -17.87
N LEU A 160 24.80 19.69 -17.30
CA LEU A 160 23.37 19.40 -17.06
C LEU A 160 22.73 20.43 -16.13
N LEU A 161 23.43 20.80 -15.04
CA LEU A 161 22.96 21.83 -14.12
C LEU A 161 22.91 23.21 -14.77
N ALA A 162 23.91 23.58 -15.57
CA ALA A 162 23.91 24.82 -16.34
C ALA A 162 22.74 24.87 -17.33
N ALA A 163 22.46 23.78 -18.04
CA ALA A 163 21.34 23.67 -18.97
C ALA A 163 19.98 23.74 -18.24
N ALA A 164 19.86 23.12 -17.06
CA ALA A 164 18.66 23.23 -16.23
C ALA A 164 18.42 24.67 -15.73
N LEU A 165 19.49 25.39 -15.36
CA LEU A 165 19.39 26.81 -15.02
C LEU A 165 18.98 27.66 -16.23
N LEU A 166 19.53 27.36 -17.42
CA LEU A 166 19.15 28.04 -18.66
C LEU A 166 17.67 27.84 -18.98
N LEU A 167 17.11 26.64 -18.79
CA LEU A 167 15.69 26.39 -19.00
C LEU A 167 14.76 27.31 -18.19
N THR A 168 15.21 27.83 -17.05
CA THR A 168 14.43 28.76 -16.23
C THR A 168 14.47 30.21 -16.72
N ARG A 169 15.49 30.57 -17.53
CA ARG A 169 15.71 31.92 -18.05
C ARG A 169 15.38 32.05 -19.54
N ASP A 170 15.78 31.05 -20.31
CA ASP A 170 15.57 30.93 -21.75
C ASP A 170 15.40 29.44 -22.11
N ALA A 171 14.16 29.07 -22.41
CA ALA A 171 13.80 27.70 -22.74
C ALA A 171 14.49 27.20 -24.02
N ASN A 172 14.79 28.07 -24.99
CA ASN A 172 15.42 27.67 -26.25
C ASN A 172 16.92 27.40 -26.03
N ALA A 173 17.62 28.31 -25.37
CA ALA A 173 19.04 28.11 -25.03
C ALA A 173 19.26 26.88 -24.12
N GLY A 174 18.34 26.62 -23.19
CA GLY A 174 18.35 25.42 -22.35
C GLY A 174 18.14 24.13 -23.15
N ARG A 175 17.21 24.13 -24.11
CA ARG A 175 16.98 22.98 -25.02
C ARG A 175 18.19 22.68 -25.89
N ASP A 176 18.81 23.70 -26.50
CA ASP A 176 19.99 23.52 -27.35
C ASP A 176 21.17 22.94 -26.55
N SER A 177 21.38 23.44 -25.34
CA SER A 177 22.41 22.93 -24.43
C SER A 177 22.19 21.45 -24.05
N LEU A 178 20.93 21.04 -23.82
CA LEU A 178 20.57 19.64 -23.57
C LEU A 178 20.74 18.75 -24.81
N ALA A 179 20.44 19.27 -26.01
CA ALA A 179 20.61 18.56 -27.26
C ALA A 179 22.09 18.28 -27.56
N LEU A 180 22.97 19.26 -27.32
CA LEU A 180 24.42 19.09 -27.46
C LEU A 180 24.96 18.06 -26.46
N LEU A 181 24.52 18.12 -25.19
CA LEU A 181 24.92 17.15 -24.17
C LEU A 181 24.45 15.72 -24.52
N ARG A 182 23.26 15.59 -25.11
CA ARG A 182 22.76 14.29 -25.61
C ARG A 182 23.62 13.75 -26.75
N LEU A 183 24.00 14.60 -27.70
CA LEU A 183 24.85 14.19 -28.83
C LEU A 183 26.23 13.71 -28.35
N GLU A 184 26.83 14.41 -27.40
CA GLU A 184 28.13 14.04 -26.80
C GLU A 184 28.07 12.69 -26.06
N THR A 185 26.92 12.34 -25.50
CA THR A 185 26.76 11.16 -24.63
C THR A 185 26.23 9.93 -25.36
N ILE A 186 25.86 10.05 -26.64
CA ILE A 186 25.16 8.97 -27.38
C ILE A 186 26.00 7.70 -27.52
N THR A 187 27.31 7.84 -27.71
CA THR A 187 28.24 6.72 -27.93
C THR A 187 28.66 6.06 -26.62
N ASP A 188 29.01 6.88 -25.61
CA ASP A 188 29.69 6.40 -24.41
C ASP A 188 28.76 6.23 -23.20
N ALA A 189 27.56 6.82 -23.24
CA ALA A 189 26.58 6.77 -22.17
C ALA A 189 25.13 6.75 -22.72
N PRO A 190 24.72 5.68 -23.42
CA PRO A 190 23.44 5.63 -24.12
C PRO A 190 22.22 5.74 -23.18
N ARG A 191 22.34 5.25 -21.95
CA ARG A 191 21.28 5.39 -20.92
C ARG A 191 21.08 6.85 -20.50
N LEU A 192 22.16 7.63 -20.42
CA LEU A 192 22.09 9.07 -20.16
C LEU A 192 21.50 9.80 -21.37
N ALA A 193 21.93 9.46 -22.58
CA ALA A 193 21.38 10.07 -23.81
C ALA A 193 19.87 9.83 -23.97
N ALA A 194 19.38 8.64 -23.58
CA ALA A 194 17.94 8.35 -23.53
C ALA A 194 17.22 9.21 -22.48
N ALA A 195 17.77 9.31 -21.26
CA ALA A 195 17.17 10.16 -20.22
C ALA A 195 17.15 11.65 -20.60
N LEU A 196 18.17 12.14 -21.32
CA LEU A 196 18.20 13.51 -21.86
C LEU A 196 17.15 13.71 -22.97
N ASN A 197 16.88 12.68 -23.77
CA ASN A 197 15.80 12.71 -24.75
C ASN A 197 14.43 12.90 -24.09
N ASP A 198 14.19 12.19 -22.98
CA ASP A 198 12.94 12.33 -22.21
C ASP A 198 12.78 13.75 -21.65
N VAL A 199 13.89 14.37 -21.20
CA VAL A 199 13.88 15.78 -20.77
C VAL A 199 13.47 16.67 -21.94
N LEU A 200 14.13 16.53 -23.10
CA LEU A 200 13.84 17.34 -24.30
C LEU A 200 12.38 17.20 -24.75
N GLU A 201 11.82 16.00 -24.69
CA GLU A 201 10.41 15.74 -25.00
C GLU A 201 9.45 16.47 -24.06
N VAL A 202 9.73 16.45 -22.75
CA VAL A 202 8.93 17.18 -21.76
C VAL A 202 9.03 18.69 -21.96
N VAL A 203 10.25 19.21 -22.20
CA VAL A 203 10.42 20.64 -22.45
C VAL A 203 9.71 21.04 -23.74
N ARG A 204 9.79 20.23 -24.81
CA ARG A 204 9.12 20.48 -26.10
C ARG A 204 7.61 20.60 -25.94
N ARG A 205 7.00 19.80 -25.06
CA ARG A 205 5.57 19.84 -24.72
C ARG A 205 5.19 21.00 -23.78
N GLY A 206 6.17 21.76 -23.27
CA GLY A 206 5.94 22.85 -22.31
C GLY A 206 5.61 22.37 -20.90
N GLY A 207 5.96 21.13 -20.54
CA GLY A 207 5.71 20.55 -19.22
C GLY A 207 6.83 20.78 -18.20
N ASP A 208 6.57 20.45 -16.94
CA ASP A 208 7.58 20.47 -15.87
C ASP A 208 8.62 19.35 -16.06
N ALA A 209 9.85 19.74 -16.37
CA ALA A 209 10.97 18.83 -16.63
C ALA A 209 11.72 18.36 -15.37
N THR A 210 11.33 18.80 -14.17
CA THR A 210 12.05 18.56 -12.92
C THR A 210 12.29 17.08 -12.65
N ALA A 211 11.26 16.24 -12.77
CA ALA A 211 11.39 14.81 -12.55
C ALA A 211 12.32 14.13 -13.57
N SER A 212 12.27 14.57 -14.83
CA SER A 212 13.11 14.06 -15.91
C SER A 212 14.58 14.48 -15.73
N LEU A 213 14.83 15.72 -15.29
CA LEU A 213 16.18 16.22 -14.98
C LEU A 213 16.82 15.47 -13.81
N ILE A 214 16.04 15.21 -12.75
CA ILE A 214 16.50 14.39 -11.61
C ILE A 214 16.86 12.98 -12.08
N ARG A 215 16.07 12.40 -12.99
CA ARG A 215 16.35 11.07 -13.55
C ARG A 215 17.61 11.06 -14.40
N ALA A 216 17.80 12.04 -15.28
CA ALA A 216 19.02 12.19 -16.08
C ALA A 216 20.26 12.35 -15.18
N ARG A 217 20.17 13.15 -14.11
CA ARG A 217 21.26 13.30 -13.13
C ARG A 217 21.61 12.00 -12.42
N ARG A 218 20.63 11.12 -12.12
CA ARG A 218 20.92 9.81 -11.52
C ARG A 218 21.73 8.90 -12.44
N MET A 219 21.58 9.02 -13.76
CA MET A 219 22.32 8.20 -14.73
C MET A 219 23.83 8.51 -14.71
N LEU A 220 24.25 9.71 -14.30
CA LEU A 220 25.67 10.07 -14.14
C LEU A 220 26.33 9.40 -12.93
N GLY A 221 25.57 9.22 -11.83
CA GLY A 221 26.06 8.61 -10.59
C GLY A 221 25.92 7.08 -10.53
N MET A 222 25.33 6.48 -11.56
CA MET A 222 25.33 5.05 -11.79
C MET A 222 26.41 4.77 -12.83
N GLY A 223 27.69 4.90 -12.44
CA GLY A 223 28.80 4.38 -13.24
C GLY A 223 28.45 2.98 -13.71
N ALA A 224 28.84 2.62 -14.95
CA ALA A 224 28.48 1.36 -15.59
C ALA A 224 28.72 0.20 -14.62
N ARG A 225 27.68 -0.21 -13.89
CA ARG A 225 27.69 -1.42 -13.10
C ARG A 225 27.77 -2.51 -14.15
N SER A 226 28.98 -3.00 -14.38
CA SER A 226 29.16 -4.21 -15.16
C SER A 226 28.26 -5.26 -14.52
N ASP A 227 27.32 -5.80 -15.28
CA ASP A 227 26.44 -6.92 -14.90
C ASP A 227 27.23 -8.23 -14.68
N SER A 228 28.53 -8.15 -14.36
CA SER A 228 29.29 -9.31 -13.94
C SER A 228 28.95 -9.62 -12.48
N LEU A 229 27.83 -10.31 -12.30
CA LEU A 229 27.63 -11.12 -11.10
C LEU A 229 28.82 -12.08 -11.00
N SER A 230 29.72 -11.78 -10.07
CA SER A 230 30.76 -12.70 -9.61
C SER A 230 30.09 -14.05 -9.30
N GLY A 231 30.39 -15.06 -10.11
CA GLY A 231 29.84 -16.39 -9.98
C GLY A 231 30.09 -16.92 -8.57
N TRP A 232 29.02 -17.01 -7.78
CA TRP A 232 29.03 -17.56 -6.45
C TRP A 232 29.44 -19.04 -6.56
N ARG A 233 30.73 -19.34 -6.41
CA ARG A 233 31.23 -20.70 -6.19
C ARG A 233 31.07 -21.01 -4.71
N GLY A 234 29.94 -21.65 -4.37
CA GLY A 234 29.81 -22.35 -3.10
C GLY A 234 30.76 -23.56 -3.07
N ARG A 235 31.52 -23.69 -1.99
CA ARG A 235 32.08 -24.95 -1.51
C ARG A 235 31.18 -25.48 -0.41
#